data_AF-A0A2G2HDY9-F1
#
_entry.id   AF-A0A2G2HDY9-F1
#
_cell.length_a   1.000
_cell.length_b   1.000
_cell.length_c   1.000
_cell.angle_alpha   90.00
_cell.angle_beta   90.00
_cell.angle_gamma   90.00
#
_symmetry.space_group_name_H-M   'P 1'
#
loop_
_entity.id
_entity.type
_entity.pdbx_description
1 polymer ?
#
loop_
_entity_poly.entity_id
_entity_poly.type
_entity_poly.pdbx_seq_one_letter_code
_entity_poly.pdbx_strand_id
1 'polypeptide(L)'
;MKLHGITLDFDDIKTCGLLPDLCANWDHRSEELSEIDALAQYWDTNISTILGKTNKIIIGNMGNKSIIYSADKEAISVIKDVFKELEISTISYHDIDHYEHYITHDYFKYCFLH
;
A
#
# COMPACT_ATOMS: atom_id res chain seq x y z
N MET A 1 11.24 6.21 13.48
CA MET A 1 11.61 6.73 12.14
C MET A 1 10.34 7.08 11.38
N LYS A 2 10.30 8.18 10.62
CA LYS A 2 9.10 8.55 9.83
C LYS A 2 9.18 7.94 8.43
N LEU A 3 8.05 7.45 7.95
CA LEU A 3 7.88 6.90 6.62
C LEU A 3 6.77 7.62 5.88
N HIS A 4 6.89 7.67 4.55
CA HIS A 4 5.92 8.30 3.66
C HIS A 4 5.47 7.33 2.58
N GLY A 5 4.16 7.31 2.31
CA GLY A 5 3.59 6.37 1.35
C GLY A 5 2.07 6.28 1.39
N ILE A 6 1.54 5.13 0.98
CA ILE A 6 0.12 4.89 0.77
C ILE A 6 -0.37 3.79 1.70
N THR A 7 -1.57 3.99 2.24
CA THR A 7 -2.38 2.95 2.89
C THR A 7 -3.68 2.85 2.10
N LEU A 8 -4.12 1.62 1.81
CA LEU A 8 -5.37 1.35 1.13
C LEU A 8 -6.17 0.32 1.93
N ASP A 9 -7.44 0.63 2.17
CA ASP A 9 -8.37 -0.23 2.90
C ASP A 9 -9.41 -0.74 1.89
N PHE A 10 -9.33 -2.03 1.54
CA PHE A 10 -10.20 -2.64 0.53
C PHE A 10 -11.65 -2.80 1.01
N ASP A 11 -11.89 -2.70 2.32
CA ASP A 11 -13.21 -2.81 2.93
C ASP A 11 -13.86 -1.43 3.18
N ASP A 12 -13.12 -0.33 3.03
CA ASP A 12 -13.61 1.03 3.30
C ASP A 12 -14.20 1.69 2.03
N ILE A 13 -15.49 2.03 2.11
CA ILE A 13 -16.19 2.82 1.08
C ILE A 13 -15.51 4.16 0.76
N LYS A 14 -14.73 4.71 1.70
CA LYS A 14 -13.94 5.92 1.45
C LYS A 14 -12.82 5.69 0.44
N THR A 15 -12.23 4.50 0.39
CA THR A 15 -11.26 4.12 -0.64
C THR A 15 -11.90 4.20 -2.03
N CYS A 16 -13.16 3.78 -2.14
CA CYS A 16 -13.95 3.94 -3.36
C CYS A 16 -14.30 5.40 -3.68
N GLY A 17 -14.35 6.28 -2.69
CA GLY A 17 -14.44 7.73 -2.94
C GLY A 17 -13.18 8.32 -3.57
N LEU A 18 -12.01 7.73 -3.32
CA LEU A 18 -10.73 8.13 -3.92
C LEU A 18 -10.55 7.55 -5.33
N LEU A 19 -11.04 6.33 -5.57
CA LEU A 19 -10.91 5.59 -6.82
C LEU A 19 -12.27 5.09 -7.33
N PRO A 20 -13.22 5.98 -7.67
CA PRO A 20 -14.61 5.63 -7.95
C PRO A 20 -14.77 4.71 -9.16
N ASP A 21 -13.93 4.87 -10.18
CA ASP A 21 -13.96 4.05 -11.39
C ASP A 21 -13.63 2.57 -11.10
N LEU A 22 -12.78 2.31 -10.10
CA LEU A 22 -12.41 0.96 -9.72
C LEU A 22 -13.51 0.26 -8.90
N CYS A 23 -14.39 1.04 -8.26
CA CYS A 23 -15.46 0.54 -7.40
C CYS A 23 -16.85 0.61 -8.04
N ALA A 24 -16.96 0.91 -9.34
CA ALA A 24 -18.25 1.15 -10.00
C ALA A 24 -19.25 -0.03 -9.88
N ASN A 25 -18.75 -1.26 -9.71
CA ASN A 25 -19.56 -2.46 -9.56
C ASN A 25 -19.56 -3.03 -8.12
N TRP A 26 -19.03 -2.29 -7.15
CA TRP A 26 -18.93 -2.78 -5.78
C TRP A 26 -20.26 -2.65 -5.04
N ASP A 27 -20.82 -3.79 -4.62
CA ASP A 27 -21.98 -3.84 -3.74
C ASP A 27 -21.55 -4.20 -2.32
N HIS A 28 -21.36 -3.18 -1.47
CA HIS A 28 -21.04 -3.32 -0.04
C HIS A 28 -22.07 -4.13 0.78
N ARG A 29 -23.25 -4.46 0.21
CA ARG A 29 -24.29 -5.28 0.85
C ARG A 29 -24.23 -6.75 0.46
N SER A 30 -23.44 -7.09 -0.54
CA SER A 30 -23.19 -8.48 -0.91
C SER A 30 -22.30 -9.12 0.15
N GLU A 31 -22.73 -10.26 0.70
CA GLU A 31 -21.88 -11.10 1.56
C GLU A 31 -20.76 -11.81 0.76
N GLU A 32 -20.82 -11.75 -0.57
CA GLU A 32 -19.68 -12.14 -1.40
C GLU A 32 -18.61 -11.06 -1.25
N LEU A 33 -17.60 -11.39 -0.43
CA LEU A 33 -16.26 -10.79 -0.38
C LEU A 33 -15.57 -10.93 -1.75
N SER A 34 -16.19 -10.47 -2.84
CA SER A 34 -15.42 -10.05 -3.99
C SER A 34 -14.72 -8.78 -3.52
N GLU A 35 -13.52 -8.96 -2.97
CA GLU A 35 -12.46 -7.96 -3.06
C GLU A 35 -12.63 -7.27 -4.42
N ILE A 36 -12.66 -5.95 -4.44
CA ILE A 36 -12.93 -5.20 -5.66
C ILE A 36 -11.81 -5.59 -6.64
N ASP A 37 -12.05 -6.56 -7.53
CA ASP A 37 -10.99 -7.20 -8.33
C ASP A 37 -10.17 -6.17 -9.10
N ALA A 38 -10.85 -5.11 -9.58
CA ALA A 38 -10.22 -3.98 -10.24
C ALA A 38 -9.31 -3.15 -9.31
N LEU A 39 -9.69 -2.97 -8.05
CA LEU A 39 -8.90 -2.27 -7.03
C LEU A 39 -7.70 -3.12 -6.60
N ALA A 40 -7.90 -4.43 -6.41
CA ALA A 40 -6.83 -5.38 -6.12
C ALA A 40 -5.81 -5.41 -7.27
N GLN A 41 -6.30 -5.53 -8.51
CA GLN A 41 -5.45 -5.49 -9.70
C GLN A 41 -4.71 -4.16 -9.86
N TYR A 42 -5.38 -3.03 -9.57
CA TYR A 42 -4.75 -1.71 -9.55
C TYR A 42 -3.61 -1.66 -8.52
N TRP A 43 -3.86 -2.14 -7.30
CA TRP A 43 -2.87 -2.19 -6.24
C TRP A 43 -1.66 -3.03 -6.66
N ASP A 44 -1.86 -4.28 -7.07
CA ASP A 44 -0.79 -5.21 -7.42
C ASP A 44 0.04 -4.73 -8.61
N THR A 45 -0.61 -4.18 -9.63
CA THR A 45 0.07 -3.61 -10.81
C THR A 45 0.98 -2.45 -10.42
N ASN A 46 0.50 -1.57 -9.53
CA ASN A 46 1.27 -0.43 -9.05
C ASN A 46 2.42 -0.86 -8.13
N ILE A 47 2.18 -1.83 -7.23
CA ILE A 47 3.22 -2.41 -6.38
C ILE A 47 4.33 -3.04 -7.25
N SER A 48 3.98 -3.84 -8.26
CA SER A 48 4.95 -4.42 -9.19
C SER A 48 5.73 -3.34 -9.95
N THR A 49 5.08 -2.24 -10.33
CA THR A 49 5.73 -1.10 -11.00
C THR A 49 6.74 -0.40 -10.10
N ILE A 50 6.42 -0.24 -8.81
CA ILE A 50 7.32 0.37 -7.83
C ILE A 50 8.51 -0.55 -7.54
N LEU A 51 8.27 -1.84 -7.33
CA LEU A 51 9.32 -2.85 -7.11
C LEU A 51 10.30 -2.95 -8.28
N GLY A 52 9.83 -2.73 -9.52
CA GLY A 52 10.69 -2.65 -10.70
C GLY A 52 11.62 -1.43 -10.74
N LYS A 53 11.37 -0.41 -9.90
CA LYS A 53 12.13 0.86 -9.85
C LYS A 53 12.95 1.01 -8.57
N THR A 54 12.47 0.47 -7.45
CA THR A 54 13.13 0.59 -6.15
C THR A 54 12.76 -0.57 -5.23
N ASN A 55 13.73 -1.03 -4.45
CA ASN A 55 13.53 -2.00 -3.37
C ASN A 55 13.62 -1.35 -1.98
N LYS A 56 13.80 -0.02 -1.89
CA LYS A 56 13.92 0.71 -0.62
C LYS A 56 12.54 1.08 -0.07
N ILE A 57 11.67 0.10 0.05
CA ILE A 57 10.27 0.26 0.48
C ILE A 57 9.93 -0.77 1.54
N ILE A 58 8.82 -0.54 2.23
CA ILE A 58 8.16 -1.50 3.09
C ILE A 58 6.81 -1.78 2.47
N ILE A 59 6.49 -3.04 2.21
CA ILE A 59 5.20 -3.49 1.67
C ILE A 59 4.64 -4.55 2.61
N GLY A 60 3.33 -4.49 2.83
CA GLY A 60 2.63 -5.48 3.61
C GLY A 60 1.21 -5.05 3.93
N ASN A 61 0.66 -5.65 4.98
CA ASN A 61 -0.65 -5.37 5.51
C ASN A 61 -0.53 -4.87 6.96
N MET A 62 -1.46 -4.03 7.40
CA MET A 62 -1.63 -3.61 8.79
C MET A 62 -3.11 -3.80 9.15
N GLY A 63 -3.43 -4.94 9.75
CA GLY A 63 -4.82 -5.39 9.85
C GLY A 63 -5.38 -5.74 8.47
N ASN A 64 -6.49 -5.11 8.08
CA ASN A 64 -7.13 -5.25 6.76
C ASN A 64 -6.61 -4.23 5.72
N LYS A 65 -5.60 -3.43 6.07
CA LYS A 65 -5.11 -2.36 5.20
C LYS A 65 -3.81 -2.74 4.54
N SER A 66 -3.73 -2.61 3.23
CA SER A 66 -2.47 -2.77 2.50
C SER A 66 -1.66 -1.49 2.55
N ILE A 67 -0.36 -1.62 2.78
CA ILE A 67 0.56 -0.51 2.99
C ILE A 67 1.77 -0.59 2.05
N ILE A 68 2.22 0.58 1.61
CA ILE A 68 3.52 0.76 0.96
C ILE A 68 4.14 2.07 1.43
N TYR A 69 5.32 1.99 2.04
CA TYR A 69 5.98 3.13 2.67
C TYR A 69 7.49 3.13 2.47
N SER A 70 8.11 4.31 2.56
CA SER A 70 9.58 4.43 2.55
C SER A 70 10.06 5.64 3.36
N ALA A 71 11.32 5.60 3.82
CA ALA A 71 12.05 6.79 4.26
C ALA A 71 13.05 7.31 3.21
N ASP A 72 13.26 6.58 2.11
CA ASP A 72 14.15 6.97 1.02
C ASP A 72 13.45 7.95 0.07
N LYS A 73 14.07 9.11 -0.15
CA LYS A 73 13.45 10.21 -0.92
C LYS A 73 13.14 9.81 -2.36
N GLU A 74 13.99 8.99 -2.99
CA GLU A 74 13.78 8.56 -4.37
C GLU A 74 12.62 7.57 -4.43
N ALA A 75 12.57 6.62 -3.50
CA ALA A 75 11.47 5.68 -3.39
C ALA A 75 10.13 6.38 -3.10
N ILE A 76 10.12 7.41 -2.24
CA ILE A 76 8.93 8.23 -1.98
C ILE A 76 8.46 8.94 -3.26
N SER A 77 9.38 9.46 -4.07
CA SER A 77 9.02 10.07 -5.37
C SER A 77 8.40 9.04 -6.30
N VAL A 78 8.96 7.83 -6.37
CA VAL A 78 8.42 6.73 -7.19
C VAL A 78 7.00 6.35 -6.74
N ILE A 79 6.77 6.21 -5.42
CA ILE A 79 5.43 5.92 -4.87
C ILE A 79 4.45 7.02 -5.29
N LYS A 80 4.83 8.29 -5.15
CA LYS A 80 4.00 9.43 -5.51
C LYS A 80 3.66 9.49 -7.01
N ASP A 81 4.64 9.17 -7.87
CA ASP A 81 4.43 9.19 -9.32
C ASP A 81 3.52 8.05 -9.79
N VAL A 82 3.63 6.88 -9.15
CA VAL A 82 2.80 5.70 -9.47
C VAL A 82 1.38 5.89 -8.93
N PHE A 83 1.23 6.26 -7.67
CA PHE A 83 -0.06 6.55 -7.03
C PHE A 83 -0.42 8.04 -7.12
N LYS A 84 -0.32 8.64 -8.30
CA LYS A 84 -0.55 10.08 -8.53
C LYS A 84 -1.92 10.60 -8.08
N GLU A 85 -2.89 9.70 -7.94
CA GLU A 85 -4.27 9.99 -7.58
C GLU A 85 -4.51 9.92 -6.07
N LEU A 86 -3.55 9.37 -5.31
CA LEU A 86 -3.65 9.17 -3.87
C LEU A 86 -2.73 10.14 -3.11
N GLU A 87 -3.19 10.58 -1.94
CA GLU A 87 -2.39 11.43 -1.07
C GLU A 87 -1.34 10.60 -0.31
N ILE A 88 -0.11 11.12 -0.27
CA ILE A 88 0.97 10.55 0.53
C ILE A 88 0.70 10.84 2.01
N SER A 89 0.56 9.77 2.78
CA SER A 89 0.42 9.82 4.24
C SER A 89 1.78 9.60 4.92
N THR A 90 1.84 9.92 6.21
CA THR A 90 3.05 9.73 7.04
C THR A 90 2.74 8.86 8.24
N ILE A 91 3.58 7.85 8.49
CA ILE A 91 3.47 6.95 9.66
C ILE A 91 4.82 6.80 10.38
N SER A 92 4.81 6.32 11.63
CA SER A 92 6.05 5.86 12.27
C SER A 92 6.35 4.42 11.88
N TYR A 93 7.62 4.09 11.64
CA TYR A 93 8.07 2.71 11.46
C TYR A 93 7.73 1.80 12.65
N HIS A 94 7.63 2.37 13.86
CA HIS A 94 7.25 1.64 15.07
C HIS A 94 5.74 1.33 15.14
N ASP A 95 4.92 2.02 14.34
CA ASP A 95 3.48 1.79 14.28
C ASP A 95 3.16 0.64 13.32
N ILE A 96 4.11 0.25 12.46
CA ILE A 96 3.96 -0.89 11.55
C ILE A 96 3.97 -2.17 12.40
N ASP A 97 2.95 -3.00 12.19
CA ASP A 97 2.90 -4.32 12.79
C ASP A 97 3.80 -5.29 12.01
N HIS A 98 4.92 -5.68 12.63
CA HIS A 98 5.99 -6.47 12.01
C HIS A 98 5.84 -7.98 12.17
N TYR A 99 4.72 -8.49 12.72
CA TYR A 99 4.51 -9.93 12.82
C TYR A 99 4.67 -10.61 11.44
N GLU A 100 5.28 -11.80 11.45
CA GLU A 100 5.97 -12.42 10.30
C GLU A 100 5.14 -12.63 9.01
N HIS A 101 3.81 -12.49 9.06
CA HIS A 101 2.93 -12.73 7.92
C HIS A 101 2.35 -11.48 7.28
N TYR A 102 2.54 -10.31 7.90
CA TYR A 102 1.92 -9.08 7.41
C TYR A 102 2.85 -8.26 6.53
N ILE A 103 4.15 -8.23 6.80
CA ILE A 103 5.12 -7.47 6.02
C ILE A 103 5.86 -8.39 5.04
N THR A 104 5.59 -8.22 3.74
CA THR A 104 6.15 -9.05 2.66
C THR A 104 7.52 -8.56 2.19
N HIS A 105 7.81 -7.27 2.36
CA HIS A 105 9.09 -6.67 2.04
C HIS A 105 9.42 -5.58 3.05
N ASP A 106 10.56 -5.65 3.74
CA ASP A 106 11.04 -4.61 4.66
C ASP A 106 12.51 -4.31 4.38
N TYR A 107 12.78 -3.18 3.72
CA TYR A 107 14.15 -2.80 3.37
C TYR A 107 15.05 -2.46 4.57
N PHE A 108 14.49 -2.12 5.73
CA PHE A 108 15.29 -1.89 6.93
C PHE A 108 15.76 -3.18 7.56
N LYS A 109 14.96 -4.26 7.51
CA LYS A 109 15.42 -5.59 7.95
C LYS A 109 16.68 -6.03 7.21
N TYR A 110 16.80 -5.70 5.92
CA TYR A 110 18.01 -5.98 5.16
C TYR A 110 19.20 -5.05 5.50
N CYS A 111 18.94 -3.80 5.90
CA CYS A 111 20.00 -2.86 6.30
C CYS A 111 20.66 -3.19 7.65
N PHE A 112 19.97 -3.88 8.57
CA PHE A 112 20.51 -4.23 9.89
C PHE A 112 21.17 -5.63 9.95
N LEU A 113 21.25 -6.33 8.81
CA LEU A 113 21.90 -7.64 8.69
C LEU A 113 23.35 -7.56 8.18
N HIS A 114 23.99 -6.38 8.22
CA HIS A 114 25.42 -6.19 7.90
C HIS A 114 26.13 -5.38 8.99
#